data_AF-A0A5M3M844-F1
#
_entry.id   AF-A0A5M3M844-F1
#
_cell.length_a   1.000
_cell.length_b   1.000
_cell.length_c   1.000
_cell.angle_alpha   90.00
_cell.angle_beta   90.00
_cell.angle_gamma   90.00
#
_symmetry.space_group_name_H-M   'P 1'
#
loop_
_entity.id
_entity.type
_entity.pdbx_description
1 polymer ?
#
loop_
_entity_poly.entity_id
_entity_poly.type
_entity_poly.pdbx_seq_one_letter_code
_entity_poly.pdbx_strand_id
1 'polypeptide(L)'
;MFRIVASRRSAALAAASVAGVTLADVDTGKPREKLSIYPSPTPEILLLDTPSVLETRIGEVRRNVTDAYNNGYNQVQGLVSRWIGVEQAVESRIKSFRDPTEPLTPSILYVGIATLTGSILARSRSLPVRVALPPTLFVASLMHFLPKTAANVGEYAEELEERFVPAFGHFRRTGVAHSRMGWEQLKDRTASGRESLSRSVSGVIGQVQAGTGLKLQEAMGYAQEKVEQAKEQAKVGAGELVTAKDQLKEQANVQTEELKKAAEKEIGKVGREGPPNGLEGSKKV
;
A
#
# COMPACT_ATOMS: atom_id res chain seq x y z
N MET A 1 -10.96 36.04 2.16
CA MET A 1 -12.05 36.77 1.50
C MET A 1 -13.31 36.62 2.33
N PHE A 2 -13.90 37.76 2.70
CA PHE A 2 -15.01 37.93 3.64
C PHE A 2 -16.36 37.41 3.12
N ARG A 3 -17.25 36.97 4.03
CA ARG A 3 -18.57 37.61 4.25
C ARG A 3 -19.33 36.97 5.43
N ILE A 4 -19.49 37.76 6.48
CA ILE A 4 -20.41 37.56 7.62
C ILE A 4 -21.77 38.13 7.19
N VAL A 5 -22.84 37.35 7.29
CA VAL A 5 -24.21 37.79 6.99
C VAL A 5 -24.81 38.39 8.27
N ALA A 6 -24.91 39.71 8.30
CA ALA A 6 -25.68 40.46 9.27
C ALA A 6 -27.13 40.61 8.75
N SER A 7 -28.09 39.96 9.40
CA SER A 7 -29.52 40.19 9.15
C SER A 7 -30.05 41.30 10.06
N ARG A 8 -30.69 42.27 9.41
CA ARG A 8 -31.09 43.57 9.94
C ARG A 8 -32.38 43.48 10.76
N ARG A 9 -32.37 44.14 11.91
CA ARG A 9 -33.55 44.44 12.72
C ARG A 9 -34.38 45.51 12.02
N SER A 10 -35.59 45.16 11.59
CA SER A 10 -36.63 46.11 11.20
C SER A 10 -37.43 46.51 12.44
N ALA A 11 -37.11 47.67 13.00
CA ALA A 11 -37.94 48.38 13.96
C ALA A 11 -39.01 49.14 13.18
N ALA A 12 -40.27 48.73 13.33
CA ALA A 12 -41.42 49.56 12.96
C ALA A 12 -42.01 50.12 14.26
N LEU A 13 -41.78 51.42 14.46
CA LEU A 13 -42.57 52.26 15.34
C LEU A 13 -44.04 52.19 14.87
N ALA A 14 -44.94 51.75 15.75
CA ALA A 14 -46.36 51.98 15.62
C ALA A 14 -46.84 52.76 16.84
N ALA A 15 -47.54 53.84 16.53
CA ALA A 15 -47.88 54.97 17.37
C ALA A 15 -48.70 54.60 18.61
N ALA A 16 -48.47 55.39 19.65
CA ALA A 16 -49.34 55.51 20.81
C ALA A 16 -50.77 55.90 20.40
N SER A 17 -51.75 55.18 20.94
CA SER A 17 -53.12 55.67 21.07
C SER A 17 -53.45 55.72 22.56
N VAL A 18 -53.12 56.86 23.18
CA VAL A 18 -53.64 57.25 24.49
C VAL A 18 -55.14 57.49 24.31
N ALA A 19 -55.96 56.60 24.89
CA ALA A 19 -57.40 56.76 24.90
C ALA A 19 -57.79 57.91 25.84
N GLY A 20 -58.21 58.99 25.20
CA GLY A 20 -58.93 60.18 25.68
C GLY A 20 -59.32 60.30 27.15
N VAL A 21 -58.75 61.30 27.80
CA VAL A 21 -59.50 62.21 28.67
C VAL A 21 -59.62 63.52 27.91
N THR A 22 -60.79 63.79 27.32
CA THR A 22 -61.15 65.13 26.84
C THR A 22 -62.39 65.57 27.59
N LEU A 23 -62.17 66.50 28.52
CA LEU A 23 -63.18 67.44 28.98
C LEU A 23 -63.60 68.29 27.77
N ALA A 24 -64.82 68.10 27.28
CA ALA A 24 -65.45 69.00 26.34
C ALA A 24 -66.96 68.96 26.56
N ASP A 25 -67.41 69.94 27.33
CA ASP A 25 -68.77 70.46 27.34
C ASP A 25 -69.13 70.89 25.91
N VAL A 26 -69.91 70.09 25.18
CA VAL A 26 -70.56 70.48 23.93
C VAL A 26 -71.95 69.86 23.91
N ASP A 27 -72.91 70.72 24.26
CA ASP A 27 -74.35 70.55 24.09
C ASP A 27 -74.70 70.16 22.64
N THR A 28 -74.96 68.88 22.43
CA THR A 28 -75.60 68.36 21.21
C THR A 28 -76.68 67.36 21.62
N GLY A 29 -77.93 67.73 21.36
CA GLY A 29 -79.14 67.08 21.87
C GLY A 29 -79.29 65.60 21.52
N LYS A 30 -78.76 64.72 22.37
CA LYS A 30 -79.16 63.31 22.47
C LYS A 30 -80.36 63.17 23.42
N PRO A 31 -81.34 62.27 23.12
CA PRO A 31 -82.44 62.01 24.03
C PRO A 31 -81.88 61.50 25.36
N ARG A 32 -82.31 62.10 26.47
CA ARG A 32 -81.87 61.75 27.83
C ARG A 32 -82.07 60.25 28.07
N GLU A 33 -80.96 59.54 28.19
CA GLU A 33 -80.92 58.12 28.54
C GLU A 33 -81.54 57.95 29.94
N LYS A 34 -82.65 57.22 30.01
CA LYS A 34 -83.34 56.95 31.29
C LYS A 34 -82.45 56.04 32.14
N LEU A 35 -82.13 56.49 33.35
CA LEU A 35 -81.46 55.68 34.37
C LEU A 35 -82.26 54.39 34.59
N SER A 36 -81.60 53.24 34.44
CA SER A 36 -82.21 51.93 34.70
C SER A 36 -82.57 51.80 36.17
N ILE A 37 -83.84 51.51 36.48
CA ILE A 37 -84.37 51.33 37.84
C ILE A 37 -83.96 49.96 38.43
N TYR A 38 -83.47 49.04 37.59
CA TYR A 38 -83.02 47.73 38.03
C TYR A 38 -81.54 47.75 38.40
N PRO A 39 -81.15 47.02 39.46
CA PRO A 39 -79.74 46.77 39.73
C PRO A 39 -79.13 46.06 38.51
N SER A 40 -78.06 46.61 37.96
CA SER A 40 -77.32 45.97 36.87
C SER A 40 -76.84 44.59 37.35
N PRO A 41 -76.96 43.53 36.53
CA PRO A 41 -76.48 42.21 36.90
C PRO A 41 -75.00 42.28 37.24
N THR A 42 -74.61 41.66 38.35
CA THR A 42 -73.23 41.64 38.84
C THR A 42 -72.33 41.13 37.71
N PRO A 43 -71.31 41.89 37.28
CA PRO A 43 -70.46 41.47 36.19
C PRO A 43 -69.77 40.16 36.58
N GLU A 44 -69.95 39.13 35.74
CA GLU A 44 -69.26 37.86 35.89
C GLU A 44 -67.75 38.09 35.67
N ILE A 45 -66.97 37.93 36.73
CA ILE A 45 -65.53 38.18 36.71
C ILE A 45 -64.85 37.01 35.97
N LEU A 46 -64.57 37.22 34.69
CA LEU A 46 -63.86 36.24 33.87
C LEU A 46 -62.35 36.38 34.14
N LEU A 47 -61.79 35.41 34.88
CA LEU A 47 -60.35 35.31 35.14
C LEU A 47 -59.63 34.96 33.81
N LEU A 48 -59.15 35.99 33.13
CA LEU A 48 -58.24 35.83 32.00
C LEU A 48 -56.83 35.61 32.54
N ASP A 49 -56.34 34.37 32.46
CA ASP A 49 -54.91 34.02 32.64
C ASP A 49 -54.09 34.64 31.50
N THR A 50 -53.95 35.96 31.55
CA THR A 50 -53.07 36.68 30.63
C THR A 50 -51.68 36.63 31.23
N PRO A 51 -50.69 36.06 30.51
CA PRO A 51 -49.35 35.94 31.04
C PRO A 51 -48.80 37.33 31.35
N SER A 52 -48.14 37.43 32.50
CA SER A 52 -47.49 38.66 32.92
C SER A 52 -46.35 39.00 31.95
N VAL A 53 -46.06 40.30 31.79
CA VAL A 53 -44.91 40.78 30.99
C VAL A 53 -43.61 40.13 31.46
N LEU A 54 -43.48 39.90 32.78
CA LEU A 54 -42.33 39.23 33.36
C LEU A 54 -42.25 37.75 32.97
N GLU A 55 -43.39 37.06 32.97
CA GLU A 55 -43.47 35.65 32.58
C GLU A 55 -43.07 35.45 31.12
N THR A 56 -43.54 36.34 30.23
CA THR A 56 -43.14 36.35 28.83
C THR A 56 -41.62 36.53 28.70
N ARG A 57 -41.04 37.46 29.47
CA ARG A 57 -39.60 37.74 29.43
C ARG A 57 -38.75 36.59 29.96
N ILE A 58 -39.18 35.95 31.05
CA ILE A 58 -38.52 34.75 31.58
C ILE A 58 -38.61 33.59 30.56
N GLY A 59 -39.76 33.45 29.89
CA GLY A 59 -39.96 32.50 28.81
C GLY A 59 -38.99 32.71 27.64
N GLU A 60 -38.82 33.95 27.18
CA GLU A 60 -37.85 34.31 26.13
C GLU A 60 -36.41 33.96 26.53
N VAL A 61 -36.01 34.34 27.75
CA VAL A 61 -34.65 34.07 28.25
C VAL A 61 -34.40 32.57 28.33
N ARG A 62 -35.34 31.80 28.90
CA ARG A 62 -35.23 30.34 29.01
C ARG A 62 -35.09 29.68 27.64
N ARG A 63 -35.91 30.09 26.66
CA ARG A 63 -35.84 29.57 25.29
C ARG A 63 -34.48 29.89 24.67
N ASN A 64 -34.03 31.14 24.72
CA ASN A 64 -32.73 31.54 24.16
C ASN A 64 -31.55 30.77 24.79
N VAL A 65 -31.55 30.55 26.10
CA VAL A 65 -30.51 29.76 26.79
C VAL A 65 -30.58 28.30 26.39
N THR A 66 -31.79 27.73 26.32
CA THR A 66 -32.00 26.34 25.91
C THR A 66 -31.60 26.12 24.46
N ASP A 67 -31.93 27.05 23.58
CA ASP A 67 -31.57 27.02 22.16
C ASP A 67 -30.06 27.17 21.98
N ALA A 68 -29.42 28.09 22.71
CA ALA A 68 -27.96 28.24 22.69
C ALA A 68 -27.25 26.95 23.15
N TYR A 69 -27.74 26.33 24.23
CA TYR A 69 -27.22 25.06 24.74
C TYR A 69 -27.41 23.93 23.72
N ASN A 70 -28.63 23.77 23.19
CA ASN A 70 -28.94 22.74 22.20
C ASN A 70 -28.13 22.94 20.91
N ASN A 71 -27.93 24.18 20.46
CA ASN A 71 -27.10 24.47 19.29
C ASN A 71 -25.63 24.09 19.52
N GLY A 72 -25.08 24.40 20.70
CA GLY A 72 -23.73 23.97 21.06
C GLY A 72 -23.60 22.45 21.12
N TYR A 73 -24.55 21.79 21.78
CA TYR A 73 -24.61 20.33 21.84
C TYR A 73 -24.70 19.69 20.45
N ASN A 74 -25.56 20.21 19.57
CA ASN A 74 -25.74 19.70 18.21
C ASN A 74 -24.49 19.91 17.34
N GLN A 75 -23.72 20.99 17.54
CA GLN A 75 -22.45 21.17 16.84
C GLN A 75 -21.45 20.10 17.27
N VAL A 76 -21.24 19.90 18.57
CA VAL A 76 -20.32 18.87 19.09
C VAL A 76 -20.76 17.49 18.64
N GLN A 77 -22.04 17.16 18.77
CA GLN A 77 -22.59 15.89 18.33
C GLN A 77 -22.38 15.71 16.82
N GLY A 78 -22.57 16.75 16.01
CA GLY A 78 -22.31 16.72 14.57
C GLY A 78 -20.84 16.46 14.23
N LEU A 79 -19.89 17.03 14.98
CA LEU A 79 -18.46 16.74 14.82
C LEU A 79 -18.14 15.28 15.17
N VAL A 80 -18.68 14.79 16.30
CA VAL A 80 -18.49 13.40 16.74
C VAL A 80 -19.10 12.44 15.72
N SER A 81 -20.32 12.71 15.23
CA SER A 81 -20.95 11.88 14.20
C SER A 81 -20.16 11.86 12.90
N ARG A 82 -19.55 12.99 12.49
CA ARG A 82 -18.64 13.02 11.33
C ARG A 82 -17.41 12.16 11.57
N TRP A 83 -16.82 12.25 12.76
CA TRP A 83 -15.66 11.45 13.12
C TRP A 83 -15.96 9.94 13.12
N ILE A 84 -17.08 9.55 13.74
CA ILE A 84 -17.58 8.16 13.71
C ILE A 84 -17.84 7.71 12.27
N GLY A 85 -18.41 8.58 11.43
CA GLY A 85 -18.61 8.27 10.01
C GLY A 85 -17.30 8.02 9.26
N VAL A 86 -16.25 8.81 9.55
CA VAL A 86 -14.90 8.58 9.00
C VAL A 86 -14.33 7.26 9.52
N GLU A 87 -14.46 6.97 10.81
CA GLU A 87 -14.00 5.71 11.41
C GLU A 87 -14.68 4.50 10.77
N GLN A 88 -16.00 4.53 10.66
CA GLN A 88 -16.78 3.46 10.03
C GLN A 88 -16.44 3.29 8.54
N ALA A 89 -16.21 4.39 7.82
CA ALA A 89 -15.78 4.34 6.43
C ALA A 89 -14.39 3.68 6.30
N VAL A 90 -13.45 4.05 7.18
CA VAL A 90 -12.12 3.45 7.22
C VAL A 90 -12.18 1.98 7.63
N GLU A 91 -12.97 1.63 8.65
CA GLU A 91 -13.14 0.26 9.11
C GLU A 91 -13.76 -0.62 8.03
N SER A 92 -14.85 -0.15 7.40
CA SER A 92 -15.48 -0.83 6.27
C SER A 92 -14.48 -1.05 5.13
N ARG A 93 -13.65 -0.04 4.83
CA ARG A 93 -12.63 -0.13 3.78
C ARG A 93 -11.51 -1.10 4.14
N ILE A 94 -10.99 -1.07 5.37
CA ILE A 94 -9.97 -2.02 5.85
C ILE A 94 -10.53 -3.45 5.81
N LYS A 95 -11.78 -3.65 6.24
CA LYS A 95 -12.45 -4.94 6.15
C LYS A 95 -12.61 -5.42 4.71
N SER A 96 -12.80 -4.51 3.76
CA SER A 96 -12.91 -4.86 2.34
C SER A 96 -11.60 -5.33 1.72
N PHE A 97 -10.44 -4.88 2.21
CA PHE A 97 -9.14 -5.34 1.71
C PHE A 97 -8.73 -6.69 2.27
N ARG A 98 -9.21 -7.02 3.48
CA ARG A 98 -8.92 -8.28 4.15
C ARG A 98 -9.65 -9.44 3.47
N ASP A 99 -8.90 -10.35 2.87
CA ASP A 99 -9.43 -11.65 2.47
C ASP A 99 -9.51 -12.57 3.72
N PRO A 100 -10.69 -13.12 4.08
CA PRO A 100 -10.85 -14.00 5.26
C PRO A 100 -10.12 -15.35 5.13
N THR A 101 -9.67 -15.72 3.92
CA THR A 101 -8.91 -16.96 3.67
C THR A 101 -7.44 -16.86 4.06
N GLU A 102 -6.93 -15.66 4.36
CA GLU A 102 -5.53 -15.41 4.68
C GLU A 102 -5.36 -15.11 6.19
N PRO A 103 -4.45 -15.80 6.90
CA PRO A 103 -4.24 -15.56 8.32
C PRO A 103 -3.49 -14.23 8.54
N LEU A 104 -4.20 -13.20 9.02
CA LEU A 104 -3.57 -11.89 9.32
C LEU A 104 -2.59 -11.94 10.49
N THR A 105 -2.91 -12.72 11.51
CA THR A 105 -2.02 -13.07 12.61
C THR A 105 -1.51 -14.49 12.33
N PRO A 106 -0.21 -14.75 12.07
CA PRO A 106 0.98 -13.95 12.39
C PRO A 106 1.55 -13.08 11.25
N SER A 107 0.95 -13.08 10.06
CA SER A 107 1.54 -12.48 8.84
C SER A 107 1.88 -10.99 8.97
N ILE A 108 0.99 -10.18 9.58
CA ILE A 108 1.25 -8.75 9.85
C ILE A 108 2.45 -8.57 10.79
N LEU A 109 2.63 -9.48 11.75
CA LEU A 109 3.79 -9.44 12.65
C LEU A 109 5.08 -9.65 11.86
N TYR A 110 5.12 -10.60 10.92
CA TYR A 110 6.29 -10.83 10.09
C TYR A 110 6.61 -9.65 9.17
N VAL A 111 5.59 -9.00 8.60
CA VAL A 111 5.75 -7.74 7.87
C VAL A 111 6.33 -6.64 8.78
N GLY A 112 5.81 -6.51 10.01
CA GLY A 112 6.34 -5.59 11.02
C GLY A 112 7.80 -5.88 11.39
N ILE A 113 8.17 -7.14 11.58
CA ILE A 113 9.56 -7.54 11.87
C ILE A 113 10.47 -7.26 10.67
N ALA A 114 10.02 -7.56 9.45
CA ALA A 114 10.81 -7.31 8.24
C ALA A 114 11.08 -5.82 8.03
N THR A 115 10.09 -4.95 8.24
CA THR A 115 10.26 -3.49 8.16
C THR A 115 11.16 -2.94 9.25
N LEU A 116 10.97 -3.38 10.50
CA LEU A 116 11.80 -2.97 11.62
C LEU A 116 13.26 -3.41 11.40
N THR A 117 13.45 -4.63 10.90
CA THR A 117 14.77 -5.14 10.50
C THR A 117 15.37 -4.27 9.40
N GLY A 118 14.56 -3.84 8.42
CA GLY A 118 14.98 -2.86 7.42
C GLY A 118 15.44 -1.54 8.02
N SER A 119 14.68 -0.99 8.96
CA SER A 119 15.04 0.25 9.67
C SER A 119 16.36 0.12 10.44
N ILE A 120 16.55 -1.01 11.14
CA ILE A 120 17.79 -1.31 11.85
C ILE A 120 18.95 -1.44 10.87
N LEU A 121 18.76 -2.15 9.75
CA LEU A 121 19.79 -2.39 8.75
C LEU A 121 20.17 -1.13 7.96
N ALA A 122 19.22 -0.19 7.83
CA ALA A 122 19.43 1.08 7.14
C ALA A 122 19.99 2.16 8.08
N ARG A 123 20.01 1.93 9.40
CA ARG A 123 20.50 2.87 10.42
C ARG A 123 21.95 3.31 10.19
N SER A 124 22.81 2.40 9.73
CA SER A 124 24.25 2.64 9.50
C SER A 124 24.60 3.03 8.07
N ARG A 125 23.61 3.24 7.20
CA ARG A 125 23.80 3.55 5.77
C ARG A 125 23.42 4.99 5.44
N SER A 126 23.76 5.40 4.22
CA SER A 126 23.47 6.73 3.70
C SER A 126 21.98 7.09 3.79
N LEU A 127 21.67 8.39 3.90
CA LEU A 127 20.30 8.91 4.04
C LEU A 127 19.29 8.33 3.03
N PRO A 128 19.62 8.18 1.72
CA PRO A 128 18.67 7.61 0.76
C PRO A 128 18.27 6.17 1.10
N VAL A 129 19.24 5.35 1.49
CA VAL A 129 19.00 3.95 1.89
C VAL A 129 18.20 3.91 3.19
N ARG A 130 18.48 4.82 4.13
CA ARG A 130 17.74 4.93 5.39
C ARG A 130 16.24 5.19 5.19
N VAL A 131 15.89 5.98 4.19
CA VAL A 131 14.49 6.31 3.89
C VAL A 131 13.84 5.25 2.99
N ALA A 132 14.59 4.68 2.02
CA ALA A 132 14.03 3.75 1.04
C ALA A 132 13.97 2.29 1.52
N LEU A 133 14.87 1.84 2.38
CA LEU A 133 14.98 0.42 2.76
C LEU A 133 13.80 -0.06 3.61
N PRO A 134 13.32 0.67 4.65
CA PRO A 134 12.15 0.24 5.41
C PRO A 134 10.87 0.07 4.57
N PRO A 135 10.45 1.03 3.71
CA PRO A 135 9.25 0.87 2.89
C PRO A 135 9.42 -0.18 1.78
N THR A 136 10.63 -0.36 1.24
CA THR A 136 10.84 -1.44 0.25
C THR A 136 10.70 -2.83 0.89
N LEU A 137 11.26 -3.04 2.10
CA LEU A 137 11.03 -4.29 2.83
C LEU A 137 9.58 -4.44 3.30
N PHE A 138 8.88 -3.34 3.59
CA PHE A 138 7.44 -3.38 3.88
C PHE A 138 6.67 -3.97 2.71
N VAL A 139 6.83 -3.38 1.52
CA VAL A 139 6.12 -3.83 0.32
C VAL A 139 6.52 -5.26 -0.05
N ALA A 140 7.82 -5.58 0.00
CA ALA A 140 8.30 -6.92 -0.32
C ALA A 140 7.74 -7.99 0.65
N SER A 141 7.74 -7.72 1.95
CA SER A 141 7.17 -8.63 2.94
C SER A 141 5.64 -8.70 2.85
N LEU A 142 4.97 -7.61 2.53
CA LEU A 142 3.52 -7.59 2.32
C LEU A 142 3.12 -8.47 1.13
N MET A 143 3.82 -8.39 0.00
CA MET A 143 3.58 -9.26 -1.15
C MET A 143 3.89 -10.73 -0.87
N HIS A 144 4.82 -11.00 0.04
CA HIS A 144 5.22 -12.37 0.39
C HIS A 144 4.26 -13.03 1.40
N PHE A 145 3.95 -12.34 2.49
CA PHE A 145 3.14 -12.89 3.58
C PHE A 145 1.63 -12.64 3.39
N LEU A 146 1.26 -11.60 2.65
CA LEU A 146 -0.14 -11.23 2.41
C LEU A 146 -0.44 -10.97 0.93
N PRO A 147 -0.27 -11.97 0.04
CA PRO A 147 -0.37 -11.76 -1.40
C PRO A 147 -1.75 -11.29 -1.87
N LYS A 148 -2.84 -11.78 -1.25
CA LYS A 148 -4.19 -11.38 -1.66
C LYS A 148 -4.57 -10.00 -1.17
N THR A 149 -4.23 -9.72 0.09
CA THR A 149 -4.42 -8.37 0.66
C THR A 149 -3.61 -7.34 -0.12
N ALA A 150 -2.36 -7.67 -0.51
CA ALA A 150 -1.52 -6.80 -1.34
C ALA A 150 -2.14 -6.54 -2.72
N ALA A 151 -2.74 -7.56 -3.36
CA ALA A 151 -3.42 -7.39 -4.63
C ALA A 151 -4.65 -6.46 -4.51
N ASN A 152 -5.51 -6.67 -3.50
CA ASN A 152 -6.69 -5.84 -3.26
C ASN A 152 -6.33 -4.36 -2.98
N VAL A 153 -5.25 -4.13 -2.21
CA VAL A 153 -4.73 -2.78 -1.96
C VAL A 153 -4.15 -2.17 -3.23
N GLY A 154 -3.47 -2.98 -4.05
CA GLY A 154 -2.97 -2.57 -5.36
C GLY A 154 -4.08 -2.12 -6.30
N GLU A 155 -5.15 -2.92 -6.44
CA GLU A 155 -6.34 -2.58 -7.22
C GLU A 155 -6.97 -1.27 -6.77
N TYR A 156 -7.07 -1.05 -5.46
CA TYR A 156 -7.57 0.21 -4.93
C TYR A 156 -6.63 1.38 -5.23
N ALA A 157 -5.33 1.18 -5.13
CA ALA A 157 -4.37 2.21 -5.53
C ALA A 157 -4.54 2.57 -7.00
N GLU A 158 -4.85 1.61 -7.87
CA GLU A 158 -5.18 1.88 -9.28
C GLU A 158 -6.46 2.70 -9.44
N GLU A 159 -7.54 2.33 -8.75
CA GLU A 159 -8.82 3.07 -8.76
C GLU A 159 -8.61 4.52 -8.31
N LEU A 160 -7.76 4.72 -7.29
CA LEU A 160 -7.43 6.03 -6.75
C LEU A 160 -6.59 6.85 -7.73
N GLU A 161 -5.59 6.23 -8.36
CA GLU A 161 -4.79 6.84 -9.41
C GLU A 161 -5.65 7.27 -10.60
N GLU A 162 -6.59 6.44 -11.07
CA GLU A 162 -7.50 6.81 -12.15
C GLU A 162 -8.38 8.00 -11.80
N ARG A 163 -8.88 8.04 -10.56
CA ARG A 163 -9.79 9.09 -10.11
C ARG A 163 -9.11 10.43 -9.89
N PHE A 164 -7.90 10.43 -9.34
CA PHE A 164 -7.22 11.66 -8.92
C PHE A 164 -6.04 12.06 -9.80
N VAL A 165 -5.34 11.11 -10.44
CA VAL A 165 -4.13 11.35 -11.24
C VAL A 165 -4.09 10.45 -12.49
N PRO A 166 -5.04 10.61 -13.44
CA PRO A 166 -5.20 9.68 -14.57
C PRO A 166 -3.96 9.58 -15.47
N ALA A 167 -3.18 10.68 -15.56
CA ALA A 167 -1.93 10.68 -16.32
C ALA A 167 -0.92 9.65 -15.77
N PHE A 168 -0.79 9.57 -14.43
CA PHE A 168 0.17 8.65 -13.80
C PHE A 168 -0.25 7.19 -13.95
N GLY A 169 -1.55 6.91 -13.87
CA GLY A 169 -2.09 5.57 -14.10
C GLY A 169 -1.75 5.01 -15.48
N HIS A 170 -1.83 5.84 -16.53
CA HIS A 170 -1.46 5.40 -17.88
C HIS A 170 0.04 5.06 -18.00
N PHE A 171 0.93 5.90 -17.45
CA PHE A 171 2.37 5.63 -17.45
C PHE A 171 2.71 4.35 -16.70
N ARG A 172 2.11 4.12 -15.52
CA ARG A 172 2.34 2.91 -14.74
C ARG A 172 1.88 1.66 -15.49
N ARG A 173 0.68 1.66 -16.10
CA ARG A 173 0.17 0.52 -16.89
C ARG A 173 1.06 0.20 -18.08
N THR A 174 1.45 1.21 -18.84
CA THR A 174 2.36 1.04 -19.99
C THR A 174 3.71 0.51 -19.53
N GLY A 175 4.26 1.05 -18.44
CA GLY A 175 5.51 0.57 -17.85
C GLY A 175 5.44 -0.88 -17.36
N VAL A 176 4.37 -1.25 -16.65
CA VAL A 176 4.15 -2.62 -16.17
C VAL A 176 3.97 -3.60 -17.34
N ALA A 177 3.21 -3.22 -18.37
CA ALA A 177 3.00 -4.05 -19.56
C ALA A 177 4.32 -4.30 -20.31
N HIS A 178 5.14 -3.26 -20.52
CA HIS A 178 6.45 -3.42 -21.16
C HIS A 178 7.44 -4.20 -20.28
N SER A 179 7.37 -4.04 -18.96
CA SER A 179 8.21 -4.81 -18.03
C SER A 179 7.85 -6.30 -18.06
N ARG A 180 6.56 -6.63 -18.10
CA ARG A 180 6.08 -8.00 -18.24
C ARG A 180 6.50 -8.61 -19.57
N MET A 181 6.31 -7.86 -20.67
CA MET A 181 6.76 -8.29 -22.00
C MET A 181 8.29 -8.48 -22.04
N GLY A 182 9.07 -7.59 -21.42
CA GLY A 182 10.52 -7.71 -21.32
C GLY A 182 10.97 -8.92 -20.50
N TRP A 183 10.24 -9.25 -19.42
CA TRP A 183 10.48 -10.44 -18.62
C TRP A 183 10.19 -11.73 -19.38
N GLU A 184 9.07 -11.77 -20.11
CA GLU A 184 8.71 -12.88 -20.99
C GLU A 184 9.75 -13.05 -22.11
N GLN A 185 10.16 -11.95 -22.77
CA GLN A 185 11.24 -11.98 -23.76
C GLN A 185 12.58 -12.45 -23.19
N LEU A 186 12.94 -12.06 -21.95
CA LEU A 186 14.18 -12.52 -21.32
C LEU A 186 14.13 -14.02 -21.00
N LYS A 187 12.98 -14.52 -20.55
CA LYS A 187 12.75 -15.95 -20.32
C LYS A 187 12.88 -16.72 -21.63
N ASP A 188 12.28 -16.22 -22.70
CA ASP A 188 12.33 -16.82 -24.03
C ASP A 188 13.76 -16.80 -24.60
N ARG A 189 14.48 -15.68 -24.46
CA ARG A 189 15.89 -15.57 -24.87
C ARG A 189 16.83 -16.47 -24.08
N THR A 190 16.55 -16.70 -22.79
CA THR A 190 17.32 -17.63 -21.96
C THR A 190 17.04 -19.08 -22.35
N ALA A 191 15.77 -19.41 -22.63
CA ALA A 191 15.38 -20.72 -23.14
C ALA A 191 15.98 -21.01 -24.52
N SER A 192 15.87 -20.06 -25.46
CA SER A 192 16.42 -20.15 -26.82
C SER A 192 17.94 -20.13 -26.83
N GLY A 193 18.57 -19.40 -25.90
CA GLY A 193 20.03 -19.39 -25.71
C GLY A 193 20.54 -20.77 -25.27
N ARG A 194 19.85 -21.44 -24.34
CA ARG A 194 20.18 -22.81 -23.92
C ARG A 194 20.04 -23.81 -25.07
N GLU A 195 19.01 -23.65 -25.89
CA GLU A 195 18.79 -24.48 -27.07
C GLU A 195 19.86 -24.23 -28.14
N SER A 196 20.21 -22.97 -28.41
CA SER A 196 21.23 -22.59 -29.39
C SER A 196 22.64 -23.02 -28.97
N LEU A 197 22.92 -23.02 -27.66
CA LEU A 197 24.16 -23.60 -27.12
C LEU A 197 24.23 -25.10 -27.39
N SER A 198 23.14 -25.83 -27.14
CA SER A 198 23.10 -27.28 -27.37
C SER A 198 23.30 -27.64 -28.84
N ARG A 199 22.72 -26.85 -29.77
CA ARG A 199 22.92 -27.01 -31.22
C ARG A 199 24.33 -26.63 -31.68
N SER A 200 24.95 -25.64 -31.04
CA SER A 200 26.32 -25.22 -31.39
C SER A 200 27.35 -26.24 -30.88
N VAL A 201 27.15 -26.76 -29.68
CA VAL A 201 28.01 -27.83 -29.12
C VAL A 201 27.88 -29.10 -29.97
N SER A 202 26.67 -29.49 -30.39
CA SER A 202 26.51 -30.64 -31.29
C SER A 202 27.11 -30.41 -32.69
N GLY A 203 27.03 -29.18 -33.22
CA GLY A 203 27.64 -28.80 -34.50
C GLY A 203 29.17 -28.85 -34.47
N VAL A 204 29.79 -28.34 -33.40
CA VAL A 204 31.25 -28.39 -33.21
C VAL A 204 31.72 -29.84 -33.03
N ILE A 205 31.00 -30.64 -32.25
CA ILE A 205 31.29 -32.08 -32.09
C ILE A 205 31.19 -32.80 -33.44
N GLY A 206 30.17 -32.48 -34.26
CA GLY A 206 29.99 -33.03 -35.59
C GLY A 206 31.12 -32.66 -36.56
N GLN A 207 31.61 -31.41 -36.52
CA GLN A 207 32.73 -30.97 -37.36
C GLN A 207 34.06 -31.58 -36.94
N VAL A 208 34.28 -31.74 -35.63
CA VAL A 208 35.46 -32.44 -35.10
C VAL A 208 35.40 -33.93 -35.45
N GLN A 209 34.24 -34.57 -35.37
CA GLN A 209 34.04 -35.97 -35.75
C GLN A 209 34.23 -36.20 -37.26
N ALA A 210 33.76 -35.28 -38.11
CA ALA A 210 33.94 -35.37 -39.56
C ALA A 210 35.38 -35.10 -40.01
N GLY A 211 36.11 -34.22 -39.33
CA GLY A 211 37.50 -33.90 -39.64
C GLY A 211 38.52 -34.88 -39.06
N THR A 212 38.22 -35.50 -37.91
CA THR A 212 39.17 -36.40 -37.21
C THR A 212 38.81 -37.87 -37.28
N GLY A 213 37.59 -38.23 -37.71
CA GLY A 213 37.12 -39.62 -37.78
C GLY A 213 36.94 -40.31 -36.41
N LEU A 214 37.17 -39.61 -35.30
CA LEU A 214 36.95 -40.15 -33.95
C LEU A 214 35.46 -40.04 -33.55
N LYS A 215 34.87 -41.15 -33.14
CA LYS A 215 33.47 -41.28 -32.70
C LYS A 215 33.22 -40.69 -31.29
N LEU A 216 33.43 -39.38 -31.13
CA LEU A 216 33.20 -38.67 -29.87
C LEU A 216 31.72 -38.56 -29.49
N GLN A 217 30.80 -38.58 -30.47
CA GLN A 217 29.36 -38.55 -30.25
C GLN A 217 28.83 -39.80 -29.53
N GLU A 218 29.48 -40.96 -29.72
CA GLU A 218 29.06 -42.23 -29.11
C GLU A 218 29.49 -42.32 -27.63
N ALA A 219 30.66 -41.77 -27.29
CA ALA A 219 31.12 -41.66 -25.90
C ALA A 219 30.36 -40.58 -25.10
N MET A 220 29.96 -39.48 -25.75
CA MET A 220 29.21 -38.39 -25.11
C MET A 220 27.70 -38.62 -25.11
N GLY A 221 27.13 -39.45 -25.99
CA GLY A 221 25.72 -39.87 -25.91
C GLY A 221 25.39 -40.52 -24.55
N TYR A 222 26.34 -41.28 -24.00
CA TYR A 222 26.27 -41.86 -22.66
C TYR A 222 26.29 -40.81 -21.53
N ALA A 223 26.95 -39.67 -21.75
CA ALA A 223 26.98 -38.54 -20.81
C ALA A 223 25.72 -37.68 -20.93
N GLN A 224 25.19 -37.52 -22.14
CA GLN A 224 23.99 -36.73 -22.43
C GLN A 224 22.72 -37.42 -21.93
N GLU A 225 22.65 -38.75 -22.01
CA GLU A 225 21.60 -39.58 -21.40
C GLU A 225 21.60 -39.45 -19.87
N LYS A 226 22.78 -39.44 -19.23
CA LYS A 226 22.90 -39.19 -17.78
C LYS A 226 22.49 -37.78 -17.36
N VAL A 227 22.70 -36.78 -18.21
CA VAL A 227 22.29 -35.39 -17.94
C VAL A 227 20.78 -35.19 -18.10
N GLU A 228 20.14 -35.89 -19.05
CA GLU A 228 18.68 -35.92 -19.17
C GLU A 228 18.03 -36.69 -18.00
N GLN A 229 18.60 -37.83 -17.58
CA GLN A 229 18.17 -38.54 -16.36
C GLN A 229 18.32 -37.67 -15.10
N ALA A 230 19.40 -36.89 -14.99
CA ALA A 230 19.59 -35.95 -13.88
C ALA A 230 18.59 -34.77 -13.90
N LYS A 231 18.11 -34.33 -15.08
CA LYS A 231 17.05 -33.31 -15.18
C LYS A 231 15.69 -33.86 -14.78
N GLU A 232 15.37 -35.10 -15.13
CA GLU A 232 14.11 -35.74 -14.72
C GLU A 232 14.10 -36.00 -13.21
N GLN A 233 15.22 -36.45 -12.64
CA GLN A 233 15.38 -36.59 -11.19
C GLN A 233 15.33 -35.23 -10.46
N ALA A 234 15.89 -34.16 -11.04
CA ALA A 234 15.83 -32.81 -10.47
C ALA A 234 14.42 -32.17 -10.51
N LYS A 235 13.52 -32.62 -11.39
CA LYS A 235 12.10 -32.20 -11.37
C LYS A 235 11.28 -32.93 -10.31
N VAL A 236 11.71 -34.13 -9.89
CA VAL A 236 11.00 -34.97 -8.91
C VAL A 236 11.55 -34.78 -7.49
N GLY A 237 12.82 -34.42 -7.32
CA GLY A 237 13.48 -34.33 -6.01
C GLY A 237 14.22 -33.03 -5.77
N ALA A 238 13.53 -31.97 -5.37
CA ALA A 238 14.18 -30.75 -4.84
C ALA A 238 14.97 -31.00 -3.52
N GLY A 239 14.93 -32.22 -2.96
CA GLY A 239 15.63 -32.63 -1.75
C GLY A 239 17.01 -33.30 -1.95
N GLU A 240 17.33 -33.83 -3.13
CA GLU A 240 18.55 -34.65 -3.36
C GLU A 240 19.70 -33.88 -4.02
N LEU A 241 19.50 -32.60 -4.37
CA LEU A 241 20.51 -31.73 -5.00
C LEU A 241 21.73 -31.43 -4.10
N VAL A 242 21.63 -31.70 -2.81
CA VAL A 242 22.72 -31.50 -1.85
C VAL A 242 23.72 -32.67 -1.92
N THR A 243 23.24 -33.91 -1.99
CA THR A 243 24.10 -35.10 -2.01
C THR A 243 24.82 -35.29 -3.35
N ALA A 244 24.17 -34.97 -4.46
CA ALA A 244 24.78 -35.04 -5.79
C ALA A 244 25.89 -34.00 -6.00
N LYS A 245 25.76 -32.81 -5.39
CA LYS A 245 26.82 -31.78 -5.42
C LYS A 245 28.05 -32.20 -4.62
N ASP A 246 27.86 -32.87 -3.48
CA ASP A 246 28.96 -33.35 -2.64
C ASP A 246 29.70 -34.52 -3.31
N GLN A 247 28.99 -35.44 -3.96
CA GLN A 247 29.60 -36.55 -4.72
C GLN A 247 30.35 -36.09 -5.97
N LEU A 248 29.86 -35.06 -6.67
CA LEU A 248 30.58 -34.45 -7.80
C LEU A 248 31.85 -33.73 -7.37
N LYS A 249 31.85 -33.11 -6.18
CA LYS A 249 33.06 -32.50 -5.59
C LYS A 249 34.11 -33.54 -5.22
N GLU A 250 33.68 -34.69 -4.71
CA GLU A 250 34.56 -35.77 -4.30
C GLU A 250 35.19 -36.48 -5.51
N GLN A 251 34.41 -36.74 -6.56
CA GLN A 251 34.93 -37.29 -7.83
C GLN A 251 35.88 -36.33 -8.55
N ALA A 252 35.61 -35.02 -8.51
CA ALA A 252 36.52 -34.01 -9.07
C ALA A 252 37.86 -33.99 -8.32
N ASN A 253 37.85 -34.09 -6.98
CA ASN A 253 39.07 -34.10 -6.18
C ASN A 253 39.94 -35.34 -6.45
N VAL A 254 39.34 -36.53 -6.58
CA VAL A 254 40.07 -37.77 -6.89
C VAL A 254 40.74 -37.69 -8.26
N GLN A 255 40.04 -37.14 -9.28
CA GLN A 255 40.63 -36.96 -10.60
C GLN A 255 41.77 -35.94 -10.62
N THR A 256 41.68 -34.84 -9.86
CA THR A 256 42.81 -33.91 -9.72
C THR A 256 44.02 -34.52 -9.02
N GLU A 257 43.83 -35.41 -8.05
CA GLU A 257 44.94 -36.09 -7.36
C GLU A 257 45.58 -37.17 -8.25
N GLU A 258 44.81 -37.87 -9.09
CA GLU A 258 45.37 -38.78 -10.10
C GLU A 258 46.13 -38.02 -11.20
N LEU A 259 45.62 -36.86 -11.64
CA LEU A 259 46.32 -36.00 -12.60
C LEU A 259 47.60 -35.39 -12.00
N LYS A 260 47.62 -35.04 -10.71
CA LYS A 260 48.85 -34.62 -10.02
C LYS A 260 49.87 -35.74 -9.93
N LYS A 261 49.46 -36.96 -9.57
CA LYS A 261 50.37 -38.13 -9.52
C LYS A 261 50.89 -38.51 -10.91
N ALA A 262 50.07 -38.35 -11.95
CA ALA A 262 50.51 -38.53 -13.33
C ALA A 262 51.52 -37.44 -13.75
N ALA A 263 51.29 -36.18 -13.39
CA ALA A 263 52.21 -35.08 -13.65
C ALA A 263 53.55 -35.24 -12.90
N GLU A 264 53.52 -35.68 -11.65
CA GLU A 264 54.72 -35.90 -10.83
C GLU A 264 55.57 -37.08 -11.35
N LYS A 265 54.91 -38.11 -11.90
CA LYS A 265 55.54 -39.26 -12.55
C LYS A 265 56.20 -38.89 -13.89
N GLU A 266 55.66 -37.91 -14.61
CA GLU A 266 56.26 -37.39 -15.84
C GLU A 266 57.38 -36.38 -15.56
N ILE A 267 57.28 -35.55 -14.51
CA ILE A 267 58.37 -34.67 -14.07
C ILE A 267 59.58 -35.47 -13.56
N GLY A 268 59.36 -36.62 -12.91
CA GLY A 268 60.43 -37.54 -12.48
C GLY A 268 61.17 -38.25 -13.62
N LYS A 269 60.59 -38.35 -14.81
CA LYS A 269 61.25 -38.91 -16.00
C LYS A 269 62.12 -37.87 -16.73
N VAL A 270 61.74 -36.60 -16.70
CA VAL A 270 62.49 -35.50 -17.33
C VAL A 270 63.79 -35.15 -16.56
N GLY A 271 63.87 -35.49 -15.26
CA GLY A 271 65.07 -35.23 -14.43
C GLY A 271 66.25 -36.20 -14.61
N ARG A 272 66.19 -37.19 -15.52
CA ARG A 272 67.25 -38.21 -15.72
C ARG A 272 68.03 -38.11 -17.04
N GLU A 273 67.76 -37.12 -17.87
CA GLU A 273 68.61 -36.81 -19.03
C GLU A 273 69.28 -35.46 -18.78
N GLY A 274 70.54 -35.52 -18.34
CA GLY A 274 71.36 -34.34 -18.13
C GLY A 274 71.70 -33.62 -19.44
N PRO A 275 71.84 -32.29 -19.44
CA PRO A 275 72.31 -31.56 -20.62
C PRO A 275 73.79 -31.90 -20.92
N PRO A 276 74.20 -32.01 -22.19
CA PRO A 276 75.60 -32.18 -22.53
C PRO A 276 76.42 -30.94 -22.21
N ASN A 277 77.62 -31.20 -21.72
CA ASN A 277 78.69 -30.27 -21.38
C ASN A 277 78.98 -29.22 -22.46
N GLY A 278 79.38 -28.03 -21.98
CA GLY A 278 80.46 -27.25 -22.57
C GLY A 278 80.01 -26.01 -23.34
N LEU A 279 80.19 -24.85 -22.72
CA LEU A 279 81.16 -23.86 -23.16
C LEU A 279 81.38 -22.83 -22.04
N GLU A 280 82.57 -22.93 -21.46
CA GLU A 280 83.24 -21.88 -20.70
C GLU A 280 83.33 -20.60 -21.55
N GLY A 281 83.22 -19.43 -20.93
CA GLY A 281 83.59 -18.20 -21.62
C GLY A 281 83.18 -16.89 -20.96
N SER A 282 84.06 -16.40 -20.09
CA SER A 282 84.37 -14.98 -19.94
C SER A 282 83.48 -14.10 -19.06
N LYS A 283 83.88 -14.11 -17.79
CA LYS A 283 83.84 -13.03 -16.82
C LYS A 283 84.60 -11.79 -17.35
N LYS A 284 83.96 -10.61 -17.48
CA LYS A 284 84.56 -9.29 -17.20
C LYS A 284 83.63 -8.09 -17.48
N VAL A 285 83.59 -7.21 -16.47
CA VAL A 285 83.12 -5.80 -16.41
C VAL A 285 81.61 -5.59 -16.33
#